data_AF-A0A7C7KV90-F1
#
_entry.id   AF-A0A7C7KV90-F1
#
_cell.length_a   1.000
_cell.length_b   1.000
_cell.length_c   1.000
_cell.angle_alpha   90.00
_cell.angle_beta   90.00
_cell.angle_gamma   90.00
#
_symmetry.space_group_name_H-M   'P 1'
#
loop_
_entity.id
_entity.type
_entity.pdbx_description
1 polymer ?
#
loop_
_entity_poly.entity_id
_entity_poly.type
_entity_poly.pdbx_seq_one_letter_code
_entity_poly.pdbx_strand_id
1 'polypeptide(L)'
;MAVAVEGGEKWFRTCDVTGFKVDVRAEKIAKVNAVFAVVSFLIAVIAALLLVLTRWQLFHFLPVDWYYRVLTLHGLDALVFWIIFFELAALTFASTAFLNTRMSSPALGWLGTGLAIVGWGLVNYTILTGNADVLMTSYVPLKAH
;
A
#
# COMPACT_ATOMS: atom_id res chain seq x y z
N MET A 1 -1.24 -30.65 -8.74
CA MET A 1 0.06 -30.67 -9.44
C MET A 1 1.06 -29.86 -8.63
N ALA A 2 1.89 -30.53 -7.83
CA ALA A 2 3.03 -29.90 -7.18
C ALA A 2 4.14 -29.78 -8.22
N VAL A 3 4.44 -28.56 -8.67
CA VAL A 3 5.58 -28.31 -9.55
C VAL A 3 6.84 -28.33 -8.69
N ALA A 4 7.71 -29.31 -8.95
CA ALA A 4 9.04 -29.39 -8.36
C ALA A 4 9.82 -28.10 -8.66
N VAL A 5 10.31 -27.43 -7.63
CA VAL A 5 11.23 -26.29 -7.79
C VAL A 5 12.65 -26.80 -7.64
N GLU A 6 13.14 -27.49 -8.66
CA GLU A 6 14.57 -27.70 -8.85
C GLU A 6 15.21 -26.38 -9.33
N GLY A 7 16.13 -25.86 -8.52
CA GLY A 7 16.89 -24.63 -8.82
C GLY A 7 17.16 -23.76 -7.61
N GLY A 8 17.56 -24.34 -6.47
CA GLY A 8 17.77 -23.62 -5.21
C GLY A 8 18.80 -22.48 -5.27
N GLU A 9 19.70 -22.44 -6.25
CA GLU A 9 20.69 -21.36 -6.39
C GLU A 9 20.32 -20.30 -7.43
N LYS A 10 19.59 -20.66 -8.50
CA LYS A 10 19.31 -19.74 -9.63
C LYS A 10 18.43 -18.54 -9.26
N TRP A 11 17.72 -18.63 -8.14
CA TRP A 11 16.78 -17.61 -7.67
C TRP A 11 17.35 -16.73 -6.57
N PHE A 12 18.62 -16.89 -6.20
CA PHE A 12 19.23 -16.07 -5.17
C PHE A 12 20.33 -15.20 -5.73
N ARG A 13 20.39 -13.97 -5.26
CA ARG A 13 21.54 -13.08 -5.43
C ARG A 13 22.10 -12.71 -4.07
N THR A 14 23.38 -12.38 -4.01
CA THR A 14 23.97 -11.76 -2.82
C THR A 14 23.78 -10.25 -2.92
N CYS A 15 23.44 -9.60 -1.81
CA CYS A 15 23.39 -8.15 -1.73
C CYS A 15 24.79 -7.58 -1.49
N ASP A 16 25.27 -6.73 -2.39
CA ASP A 16 26.63 -6.17 -2.29
C ASP A 16 26.81 -5.23 -1.08
N VAL A 17 25.71 -4.69 -0.55
CA VAL A 17 25.72 -3.76 0.59
C VAL A 17 25.60 -4.51 1.92
N THR A 18 24.65 -5.46 2.01
CA THR A 18 24.32 -6.11 3.28
C THR A 18 24.88 -7.53 3.41
N GLY A 19 25.42 -8.10 2.32
CA GLY A 19 25.87 -9.50 2.26
C GLY A 19 24.73 -10.54 2.31
N PHE A 20 23.47 -10.12 2.41
CA PHE A 20 22.34 -11.06 2.51
C PHE A 20 22.12 -11.85 1.22
N LYS A 21 21.71 -13.11 1.38
CA LYS A 21 21.21 -13.94 0.28
C LYS A 21 19.73 -13.60 0.06
N VAL A 22 19.41 -13.05 -1.12
CA VAL A 22 18.09 -12.49 -1.44
C VAL A 22 17.42 -13.32 -2.51
N ASP A 23 16.22 -13.85 -2.24
CA ASP A 23 15.38 -14.48 -3.26
C ASP A 23 14.85 -13.40 -4.22
N VAL A 24 15.29 -13.43 -5.48
CA VAL A 24 14.96 -12.42 -6.49
C VAL A 24 13.46 -12.35 -6.80
N ARG A 25 12.70 -13.41 -6.51
CA ARG A 25 11.24 -13.45 -6.71
C ARG A 25 10.53 -12.68 -5.60
N ALA A 26 10.97 -12.90 -4.35
CA ALA A 26 10.49 -12.15 -3.20
C ALA A 26 10.87 -10.67 -3.32
N GLU A 27 12.10 -10.39 -3.74
CA GLU A 27 12.58 -9.02 -3.94
C GLU A 27 11.70 -8.22 -4.91
N LYS A 28 11.30 -8.82 -6.04
CA LYS A 28 10.43 -8.14 -7.02
C LYS A 28 9.08 -7.77 -6.41
N ILE A 29 8.45 -8.69 -5.69
CA ILE A 29 7.17 -8.46 -5.01
C ILE A 29 7.34 -7.40 -3.93
N ALA A 30 8.39 -7.49 -3.12
CA ALA A 30 8.68 -6.52 -2.07
C ALA A 30 8.88 -5.12 -2.62
N LYS A 31 9.63 -4.97 -3.73
CA LYS A 31 9.84 -3.67 -4.39
C LYS A 31 8.55 -3.07 -4.92
N VAL A 32 7.69 -3.85 -5.58
CA VAL A 32 6.41 -3.35 -6.08
C VAL A 32 5.55 -2.83 -4.93
N ASN A 33 5.40 -3.63 -3.86
CA ASN A 33 4.64 -3.19 -2.69
C ASN A 33 5.28 -1.97 -2.03
N ALA A 34 6.62 -1.90 -1.90
CA ALA A 34 7.31 -0.73 -1.34
C ALA A 34 7.05 0.55 -2.15
N VAL A 35 7.01 0.46 -3.48
CA VAL A 35 6.66 1.61 -4.34
C VAL A 35 5.22 2.06 -4.09
N PHE A 36 4.26 1.14 -4.10
CA PHE A 36 2.85 1.47 -3.82
C PHE A 36 2.64 2.03 -2.42
N ALA A 37 3.41 1.53 -1.46
CA ALA A 37 3.43 2.05 -0.11
C ALA A 37 3.83 3.55 -0.15
N VAL A 38 4.99 3.88 -0.74
CA VAL A 38 5.44 5.28 -0.84
C VAL A 38 4.44 6.16 -1.60
N VAL A 39 3.83 5.66 -2.66
CA VAL A 39 2.81 6.38 -3.44
C VAL A 39 1.57 6.67 -2.59
N SER A 40 1.04 5.66 -1.89
CA SER A 40 -0.10 5.81 -0.97
C SER A 40 0.21 6.82 0.13
N PHE A 41 1.41 6.74 0.72
CA PHE A 41 1.85 7.69 1.74
C PHE A 41 1.96 9.12 1.20
N LEU A 42 2.48 9.29 -0.02
CA LEU A 42 2.55 10.61 -0.66
C LEU A 42 1.17 11.22 -0.88
N ILE A 43 0.19 10.43 -1.36
CA ILE A 43 -1.20 10.86 -1.51
C ILE A 43 -1.76 11.29 -0.16
N ALA A 44 -1.55 10.46 0.88
CA ALA A 44 -2.01 10.76 2.22
C ALA A 44 -1.41 12.04 2.80
N VAL A 45 -0.11 12.31 2.57
CA VAL A 45 0.57 13.53 3.03
C VAL A 45 0.06 14.76 2.29
N ILE A 46 -0.14 14.68 0.97
CA ILE A 46 -0.73 15.79 0.19
C ILE A 46 -2.13 16.10 0.71
N ALA A 47 -2.96 15.07 0.94
CA ALA A 47 -4.28 15.24 1.52
C ALA A 47 -4.22 15.86 2.92
N ALA A 48 -3.29 15.43 3.79
CA ALA A 48 -3.07 16.01 5.11
C ALA A 48 -2.73 17.51 5.04
N LEU A 49 -1.86 17.90 4.11
CA LEU A 49 -1.49 19.31 3.92
C LEU A 49 -2.70 20.15 3.52
N LEU A 50 -3.54 19.67 2.58
CA LEU A 50 -4.77 20.37 2.19
C LEU A 50 -5.75 20.52 3.36
N LEU A 51 -5.87 19.49 4.20
CA LEU A 51 -6.71 19.53 5.40
C LEU A 51 -6.20 20.54 6.42
N VAL A 52 -4.90 20.49 6.76
CA VAL A 52 -4.27 21.43 7.71
C VAL A 52 -4.39 22.86 7.21
N LEU A 53 -4.13 23.09 5.92
CA LEU A 53 -4.26 24.42 5.32
C LEU A 53 -5.70 24.90 5.38
N THR A 54 -6.70 24.04 5.15
CA THR A 54 -8.12 24.43 5.28
C THR A 54 -8.54 24.72 6.72
N ARG A 55 -7.84 24.16 7.72
CA ARG A 55 -8.09 24.43 9.15
C ARG A 55 -7.31 25.63 9.67
N TRP A 56 -6.44 26.25 8.87
CA TRP A 56 -5.71 27.45 9.25
C TRP A 56 -6.62 28.68 9.07
N GLN A 57 -6.71 29.54 10.09
CA GLN A 57 -7.43 30.81 10.03
C GLN A 57 -7.21 31.69 8.78
N LEU A 58 -6.05 31.61 8.12
CA LEU A 58 -5.74 32.42 6.93
C LEU A 58 -6.11 31.73 5.61
N PHE A 59 -6.16 30.39 5.57
CA PHE A 59 -6.33 29.63 4.33
C PHE A 59 -7.53 28.69 4.46
N HIS A 60 -8.38 28.65 3.43
CA HIS A 60 -9.57 27.79 3.40
C HIS A 60 -9.69 27.19 1.99
N PHE A 61 -8.75 26.29 1.65
CA PHE A 61 -8.60 25.79 0.27
C PHE A 61 -9.69 24.82 -0.17
N LEU A 62 -10.29 24.06 0.75
CA LEU A 62 -11.30 23.07 0.41
C LEU A 62 -12.71 23.54 0.80
N PRO A 63 -13.69 23.49 -0.13
CA PRO A 63 -15.10 23.55 0.24
C PRO A 63 -15.50 22.29 1.05
N VAL A 64 -16.68 22.31 1.67
CA VAL A 64 -17.10 21.29 2.65
C VAL A 64 -17.14 19.87 2.07
N ASP A 65 -17.62 19.70 0.84
CA ASP A 65 -17.68 18.43 0.13
C ASP A 65 -16.27 17.85 -0.08
N TRP A 66 -15.35 18.68 -0.59
CA TRP A 66 -13.96 18.28 -0.77
C TRP A 66 -13.22 18.06 0.54
N TYR A 67 -13.57 18.78 1.61
CA TYR A 67 -12.96 18.57 2.92
C TYR A 67 -13.20 17.14 3.41
N TYR A 68 -14.46 16.66 3.38
CA TYR A 68 -14.77 15.29 3.83
C TYR A 68 -14.25 14.22 2.86
N ARG A 69 -14.23 14.52 1.55
CA ARG A 69 -13.62 13.65 0.55
C ARG A 69 -12.13 13.44 0.80
N VAL A 70 -11.39 14.54 0.93
CA VAL A 70 -9.94 14.53 1.17
C VAL A 70 -9.63 13.96 2.55
N LEU A 71 -10.49 14.18 3.55
CA LEU A 71 -10.35 13.57 4.87
C LEU A 71 -10.51 12.04 4.82
N THR A 72 -11.45 11.54 4.02
CA THR A 72 -11.62 10.11 3.80
C THR A 72 -10.43 9.51 3.05
N LEU A 73 -9.98 10.19 1.98
CA LEU A 73 -8.79 9.85 1.20
C LEU A 73 -7.54 9.76 2.09
N HIS A 74 -7.28 10.79 2.89
CA HIS A 74 -6.15 10.85 3.82
C HIS A 74 -6.15 9.65 4.77
N GLY A 75 -7.28 9.40 5.45
CA GLY A 75 -7.36 8.34 6.44
C GLY A 75 -7.08 6.95 5.85
N LEU A 76 -7.70 6.63 4.70
CA LEU A 76 -7.53 5.33 4.06
C LEU A 76 -6.13 5.15 3.47
N ASP A 77 -5.58 6.15 2.78
CA ASP A 77 -4.24 6.04 2.21
C ASP A 77 -3.13 6.08 3.28
N ALA A 78 -3.35 6.74 4.43
CA ALA A 78 -2.39 6.78 5.54
C ALA A 78 -2.39 5.52 6.40
N LEU A 79 -3.58 5.03 6.78
CA LEU A 79 -3.72 4.02 7.84
C LEU A 79 -4.09 2.64 7.32
N VAL A 80 -4.58 2.53 6.09
CA VAL A 80 -4.90 1.24 5.48
C VAL A 80 -3.89 0.93 4.38
N PHE A 81 -3.90 1.70 3.29
CA PHE A 81 -3.13 1.31 2.11
C PHE A 81 -1.62 1.45 2.29
N TRP A 82 -1.13 2.56 2.85
CA TRP A 82 0.29 2.72 3.17
C TRP A 82 0.79 1.56 4.03
N ILE A 83 0.09 1.28 5.14
CA ILE A 83 0.49 0.25 6.10
C ILE A 83 0.47 -1.13 5.45
N ILE A 84 -0.62 -1.50 4.74
CA ILE A 84 -0.73 -2.83 4.13
C ILE A 84 0.34 -3.03 3.04
N PHE A 85 0.57 -2.05 2.16
CA PHE A 85 1.64 -2.18 1.16
C PHE A 85 3.03 -2.23 1.82
N PHE A 86 3.26 -1.44 2.87
CA PHE A 86 4.50 -1.49 3.64
C PHE A 86 4.70 -2.86 4.29
N GLU A 87 3.66 -3.43 4.90
CA GLU A 87 3.69 -4.76 5.52
C GLU A 87 3.95 -5.86 4.48
N LEU A 88 3.26 -5.83 3.33
CA LEU A 88 3.50 -6.78 2.24
C LEU A 88 4.95 -6.70 1.75
N ALA A 89 5.53 -5.51 1.66
CA ALA A 89 6.93 -5.32 1.29
C ALA A 89 7.89 -5.84 2.37
N ALA A 90 7.74 -5.33 3.60
CA ALA A 90 8.63 -5.61 4.72
C ALA A 90 8.59 -7.08 5.14
N LEU A 91 7.40 -7.67 5.24
CA LEU A 91 7.24 -9.08 5.62
C LEU A 91 7.74 -10.03 4.53
N THR A 92 7.49 -9.73 3.25
CA THR A 92 8.02 -10.55 2.14
C THR A 92 9.55 -10.53 2.11
N PHE A 93 10.13 -9.35 2.32
CA PHE A 93 11.59 -9.21 2.42
C PHE A 93 12.15 -9.92 3.65
N ALA A 94 11.62 -9.63 4.84
CA ALA A 94 12.14 -10.19 6.10
C ALA A 94 11.98 -11.71 6.17
N SER A 95 10.84 -12.26 5.73
CA SER A 95 10.58 -13.71 5.76
C SER A 95 11.50 -14.51 4.84
N THR A 96 12.14 -13.89 3.86
CA THR A 96 13.05 -14.56 2.92
C THR A 96 14.52 -14.19 3.20
N ALA A 97 14.85 -12.90 3.20
CA ALA A 97 16.22 -12.43 3.33
C ALA A 97 16.83 -12.67 4.72
N PHE A 98 16.07 -12.43 5.81
CA PHE A 98 16.60 -12.62 7.17
C PHE A 98 16.63 -14.09 7.58
N LEU A 99 15.65 -14.87 7.13
CA LEU A 99 15.59 -16.30 7.41
C LEU A 99 16.44 -17.12 6.44
N ASN A 100 17.02 -16.49 5.42
CA ASN A 100 17.77 -17.15 4.34
C ASN A 100 16.96 -18.29 3.68
N THR A 101 15.67 -18.05 3.48
CA THR A 101 14.76 -19.03 2.88
C THR A 101 14.19 -18.53 1.56
N ARG A 102 13.78 -19.48 0.71
CA ARG A 102 13.06 -19.16 -0.52
C ARG A 102 11.64 -18.74 -0.21
N MET A 103 11.08 -17.90 -1.07
CA MET A 103 9.64 -17.64 -1.02
C MET A 103 8.86 -18.94 -1.23
N SER A 104 7.90 -19.20 -0.33
CA SER A 104 7.10 -20.43 -0.37
C SER A 104 6.23 -20.50 -1.63
N SER A 105 5.48 -19.42 -1.91
CA SER A 105 4.60 -19.31 -3.09
C SER A 105 4.66 -17.92 -3.73
N PRO A 106 5.49 -17.73 -4.77
CA PRO A 106 5.52 -16.48 -5.53
C PRO A 106 4.19 -16.16 -6.21
N ALA A 107 3.43 -17.17 -6.65
CA ALA A 107 2.14 -16.97 -7.31
C ALA A 107 1.11 -16.32 -6.37
N LEU A 108 1.02 -16.78 -5.12
CA LEU A 108 0.14 -16.17 -4.13
C LEU A 108 0.61 -14.77 -3.72
N GLY A 109 1.92 -14.53 -3.68
CA GLY A 109 2.46 -13.20 -3.42
C GLY A 109 2.07 -12.18 -4.50
N TRP A 110 2.13 -12.58 -5.78
CA TRP A 110 1.65 -11.74 -6.88
C TRP A 110 0.13 -11.56 -6.87
N LEU A 111 -0.64 -12.61 -6.55
CA LEU A 111 -2.09 -12.52 -6.41
C LEU A 111 -2.49 -11.50 -5.32
N GLY A 112 -1.87 -11.60 -4.14
CA GLY A 112 -2.13 -10.67 -3.03
C GLY A 112 -1.73 -9.23 -3.37
N THR A 113 -0.58 -9.05 -4.03
CA THR A 113 -0.13 -7.73 -4.51
C THR A 113 -1.12 -7.15 -5.53
N GLY A 114 -1.58 -7.96 -6.49
CA GLY A 114 -2.57 -7.54 -7.48
C GLY A 114 -3.91 -7.15 -6.85
N LEU A 115 -4.40 -7.93 -5.89
CA LEU A 115 -5.64 -7.63 -5.17
C LEU A 115 -5.51 -6.33 -4.38
N ALA A 116 -4.38 -6.11 -3.69
CA ALA A 116 -4.12 -4.88 -2.95
C ALA A 116 -4.10 -3.65 -3.87
N ILE A 117 -3.42 -3.71 -5.02
CA ILE A 117 -3.37 -2.63 -6.02
C ILE A 117 -4.76 -2.31 -6.58
N VAL A 118 -5.52 -3.34 -6.95
CA VAL A 118 -6.88 -3.17 -7.48
C VAL A 118 -7.80 -2.57 -6.41
N GLY A 119 -7.75 -3.06 -5.17
CA GLY A 119 -8.52 -2.52 -4.06
C GLY A 119 -8.17 -1.06 -3.76
N TRP A 120 -6.88 -0.74 -3.72
CA TRP A 120 -6.38 0.63 -3.55
C TRP A 120 -6.92 1.56 -4.65
N GLY A 121 -6.81 1.15 -5.92
CA GLY A 121 -7.30 1.93 -7.05
C GLY A 121 -8.81 2.12 -7.04
N LEU A 122 -9.59 1.07 -6.75
CA LEU A 122 -11.05 1.13 -6.69
C LEU A 122 -11.53 2.06 -5.57
N VAL A 123 -10.93 1.97 -4.39
CA VAL A 123 -11.31 2.80 -3.24
C VAL A 123 -10.96 4.27 -3.49
N ASN A 124 -9.73 4.55 -3.94
CA ASN A 124 -9.31 5.90 -4.30
C ASN A 124 -10.21 6.50 -5.39
N TYR A 125 -10.54 5.74 -6.43
CA TYR A 125 -11.47 6.16 -7.48
C TYR A 125 -12.84 6.52 -6.91
N THR A 126 -13.41 5.64 -6.08
CA THR A 126 -14.74 5.83 -5.47
C THR A 126 -14.78 7.10 -4.61
N ILE A 127 -13.75 7.33 -3.79
CA ILE A 127 -13.61 8.55 -2.99
C ILE A 127 -13.53 9.79 -3.88
N LEU A 128 -12.63 9.79 -4.88
CA LEU A 128 -12.40 10.96 -5.72
C LEU A 128 -13.61 11.30 -6.61
N THR A 129 -14.44 10.31 -6.95
CA THR A 129 -15.73 10.51 -7.63
C THR A 129 -16.86 11.03 -6.73
N GLY A 130 -16.64 11.12 -5.41
CA GLY A 130 -17.62 11.66 -4.46
C GLY A 130 -18.64 10.66 -3.94
N ASN A 131 -18.42 9.38 -4.17
CA ASN A 131 -19.33 8.32 -3.73
C ASN A 131 -18.94 7.73 -2.37
N ALA A 132 -18.04 8.36 -1.60
CA ALA A 132 -17.53 7.81 -0.34
C ALA A 132 -17.07 8.87 0.67
N ASP A 133 -17.81 9.97 0.83
CA ASP A 133 -17.46 11.06 1.76
C ASP A 133 -17.86 10.72 3.23
N VAL A 134 -17.45 9.53 3.73
CA VAL A 134 -17.93 8.93 5.00
C VAL A 134 -16.87 8.62 6.05
N LEU A 135 -15.66 9.17 5.88
CA LEU A 135 -14.51 8.95 6.76
C LEU A 135 -14.02 7.48 6.74
N MET A 136 -12.80 7.24 7.22
CA MET A 136 -12.22 5.90 7.29
C MET A 136 -13.08 4.92 8.12
N THR A 137 -13.78 5.41 9.14
CA THR A 137 -14.55 4.57 10.06
C THR A 137 -15.95 4.20 9.56
N SER A 138 -16.49 4.91 8.56
CA SER A 138 -17.78 4.58 7.92
C SER A 138 -18.93 4.37 8.91
N TYR A 139 -19.03 5.21 9.94
CA TYR A 139 -20.04 5.07 10.99
C TYR A 139 -21.44 5.43 10.49
N VAL A 140 -22.41 4.54 10.72
CA VAL A 140 -23.84 4.82 10.54
C VAL A 140 -24.31 5.90 11.53
N PRO A 141 -25.35 6.72 11.20
CA PRO A 141 -26.26 6.64 10.05
C PRO A 141 -25.76 7.33 8.76
N LEU A 142 -24.54 7.89 8.76
CA LEU A 142 -23.97 8.54 7.58
C LEU A 142 -23.69 7.50 6.50
N LYS A 143 -24.34 7.64 5.33
CA LYS A 143 -24.20 6.72 4.19
C LYS A 143 -23.47 7.40 3.05
N ALA A 144 -22.65 6.63 2.37
CA ALA A 144 -22.11 6.97 1.08
C ALA A 144 -23.26 7.05 0.05
N HIS A 145 -23.14 7.96 -0.92
CA HIS A 145 -24.12 8.20 -1.98
C HIS A 145 -23.73 7.50 -3.27
#